data_AF-A0A0B8PH14-F1
#
_entry.id   AF-A0A0B8PH14-F1
#
_cell.length_a   1.000
_cell.length_b   1.000
_cell.length_c   1.000
_cell.angle_alpha   90.00
_cell.angle_beta   90.00
_cell.angle_gamma   90.00
#
_symmetry.space_group_name_H-M   'P 1'
#
loop_
_entity.id
_entity.type
_entity.pdbx_description
1 polymer ?
#
loop_
_entity_poly.entity_id
_entity_poly.type
_entity_poly.pdbx_seq_one_letter_code
_entity_poly.pdbx_strand_id
1 'polypeptide(L)'
;MTGLERQLTEMLEPPVVASGYELVGLEFIRAGEYSTLRIYIDSENGINVDDCAEVSHQVSAVLDVEDPISVVYNLEVSSPVLNALYLNLHTTSSFWITKSA
;
A
#
# COMPACT_ATOMS: atom_id res chain seq x y z
N MET A 1 11.46 11.35 -4.06
CA MET A 1 10.03 11.64 -4.20
C MET A 1 9.80 12.23 -5.58
N THR A 2 9.23 11.44 -6.47
CA THR A 2 8.71 11.87 -7.76
C THR A 2 7.38 12.61 -7.56
N GLY A 3 6.96 13.41 -8.55
CA GLY A 3 5.70 14.17 -8.45
C GLY A 3 4.45 13.26 -8.36
N LEU A 4 4.48 12.10 -9.02
CA LEU A 4 3.39 11.13 -9.01
C LEU A 4 3.19 10.52 -7.62
N GLU A 5 4.27 10.06 -6.98
CA GLU A 5 4.21 9.51 -5.63
C GLU A 5 3.57 10.50 -4.66
N ARG A 6 4.01 11.76 -4.69
CA ARG A 6 3.46 12.78 -3.80
C ARG A 6 1.95 13.00 -4.03
N GLN A 7 1.53 13.06 -5.29
CA GLN A 7 0.12 13.20 -5.63
C GLN A 7 -0.70 12.01 -5.08
N LEU A 8 -0.20 10.78 -5.29
CA LEU A 8 -0.83 9.57 -4.76
C LEU A 8 -0.87 9.57 -3.23
N THR A 9 0.20 10.01 -2.55
CA THR A 9 0.20 10.17 -1.09
C THR A 9 -0.91 11.11 -0.65
N GLU A 10 -0.97 12.33 -1.22
CA GLU A 10 -1.95 13.35 -0.83
C GLU A 10 -3.41 12.90 -1.09
N MET A 11 -3.62 12.02 -2.09
CA MET A 11 -4.92 11.45 -2.41
C MET A 11 -5.31 10.26 -1.52
N LEU A 12 -4.34 9.41 -1.17
CA LEU A 12 -4.58 8.17 -0.43
C LEU A 12 -4.48 8.36 1.09
N GLU A 13 -3.78 9.39 1.56
CA GLU A 13 -3.69 9.74 2.98
C GLU A 13 -5.08 9.92 3.62
N PRO A 14 -6.01 10.76 3.11
CA PRO A 14 -7.32 10.94 3.73
C PRO A 14 -8.16 9.66 3.89
N PRO A 15 -8.33 8.79 2.87
CA PRO A 15 -9.10 7.54 3.04
C PRO A 15 -8.41 6.52 3.95
N VAL A 16 -7.07 6.47 3.96
CA VAL A 16 -6.29 5.60 4.85
C VAL A 16 -6.46 6.04 6.31
N VAL A 17 -6.34 7.35 6.58
CA VAL A 17 -6.55 7.94 7.91
C VAL A 17 -8.01 7.79 8.35
N ALA A 18 -8.97 7.97 7.45
CA ALA A 18 -10.39 7.74 7.75
C ALA A 18 -10.71 6.29 8.13
N SER A 19 -9.91 5.34 7.63
CA SER A 19 -10.04 3.92 7.96
C SER A 19 -9.34 3.56 9.29
N GLY A 20 -8.63 4.49 9.93
CA GLY A 20 -7.93 4.27 11.20
C GLY A 20 -6.48 3.79 11.05
N TYR A 21 -5.88 3.97 9.87
CA TYR A 21 -4.50 3.63 9.57
C TYR A 21 -3.69 4.88 9.19
N GLU A 22 -2.38 4.81 9.30
CA GLU A 22 -1.46 5.86 8.87
C GLU A 22 -0.72 5.42 7.61
N LEU A 23 -0.67 6.30 6.61
CA LEU A 23 0.11 6.08 5.40
C LEU A 23 1.58 6.44 5.69
N VAL A 24 2.40 5.43 5.96
CA VAL A 24 3.83 5.60 6.24
C VAL A 24 4.60 6.03 4.99
N GLY A 25 4.19 5.53 3.84
CA GLY A 25 4.76 5.92 2.57
C GLY A 25 4.28 5.09 1.41
N LEU A 26 4.66 5.49 0.20
CA LEU A 26 4.49 4.67 -0.99
C LEU A 26 5.74 4.74 -1.87
N GLU A 27 5.91 3.71 -2.68
CA GLU A 27 6.97 3.60 -3.67
C GLU A 27 6.38 3.16 -5.00
N PHE A 28 6.68 3.92 -6.05
CA PHE A 28 6.30 3.53 -7.41
C PHE A 28 7.51 3.00 -8.18
N ILE A 29 7.60 1.67 -8.27
CA ILE A 29 8.70 0.95 -8.91
C ILE A 29 8.32 0.70 -10.37
N ARG A 30 8.99 1.40 -11.30
CA ARG A 30 8.80 1.18 -12.74
C ARG A 30 9.74 0.07 -13.23
N ALA A 31 9.26 -1.18 -13.26
CA ALA A 31 10.04 -2.33 -13.71
C ALA A 31 9.67 -2.74 -15.15
N GLY A 32 10.00 -1.88 -16.11
CA GLY A 32 9.82 -2.18 -17.54
C GLY A 32 8.35 -2.37 -17.92
N GLU A 33 7.95 -3.60 -18.24
CA GLU A 33 6.60 -3.97 -18.71
C GLU A 33 5.56 -3.96 -17.58
N TYR A 34 5.97 -4.17 -16.33
CA TYR A 34 5.08 -4.16 -15.17
C TYR A 34 5.57 -3.10 -14.18
N SER A 35 4.73 -2.11 -13.89
CA SER A 35 5.00 -1.18 -12.78
C SER A 35 4.46 -1.78 -11.47
N THR A 36 5.05 -1.45 -10.34
CA THR A 36 4.57 -1.87 -9.02
C THR A 36 4.37 -0.65 -8.16
N LEU A 37 3.14 -0.48 -7.65
CA LEU A 37 2.80 0.55 -6.68
C LEU A 37 2.76 -0.10 -5.31
N ARG A 38 3.78 0.15 -4.49
CA ARG A 38 3.86 -0.38 -3.13
C ARG A 38 3.46 0.68 -2.12
N ILE A 39 2.64 0.30 -1.16
CA ILE A 39 2.08 1.18 -0.14
C ILE A 39 2.37 0.59 1.23
N TYR A 40 2.89 1.43 2.12
CA TYR A 40 3.19 1.10 3.50
C TYR A 40 2.18 1.76 4.43
N ILE A 41 1.46 0.94 5.18
CA ILE A 41 0.49 1.39 6.19
C ILE A 41 0.89 0.94 7.58
N ASP A 42 0.60 1.76 8.57
CA ASP A 42 0.82 1.44 9.99
C ASP A 42 -0.42 1.78 10.82
N SER A 43 -0.50 1.22 12.01
CA SER A 43 -1.55 1.53 12.97
C SER A 43 -1.03 1.34 14.38
N GLU A 44 -1.46 2.20 15.30
CA GLU A 44 -1.14 2.07 16.72
C GLU A 44 -1.63 0.73 17.32
N ASN A 45 -2.69 0.15 16.75
CA ASN A 45 -3.28 -1.11 17.20
C ASN A 45 -2.65 -2.35 16.51
N GLY A 46 -1.69 -2.14 15.60
CA GLY A 46 -1.13 -3.17 14.72
C GLY A 46 -1.95 -3.37 13.45
N ILE A 47 -1.30 -3.94 12.43
CA ILE A 47 -1.89 -4.24 11.12
C ILE A 47 -2.02 -5.76 10.97
N ASN A 48 -3.22 -6.25 10.67
CA ASN A 48 -3.47 -7.63 10.26
C ASN A 48 -3.68 -7.74 8.75
N VAL A 49 -3.86 -8.98 8.29
CA VAL A 49 -4.08 -9.28 6.87
C VAL A 49 -5.39 -8.70 6.33
N ASP A 50 -6.44 -8.68 7.15
CA ASP A 50 -7.74 -8.11 6.79
C ASP A 50 -7.65 -6.59 6.62
N ASP A 51 -6.87 -5.92 7.47
CA ASP A 51 -6.60 -4.47 7.38
C ASP A 51 -5.89 -4.12 6.06
N CYS A 52 -4.86 -4.91 5.68
CA CYS A 52 -4.18 -4.76 4.39
C CYS A 52 -5.15 -4.96 3.21
N ALA A 53 -6.08 -5.90 3.32
CA ALA A 53 -7.07 -6.16 2.27
C ALA A 53 -8.08 -5.00 2.15
N GLU A 54 -8.55 -4.47 3.27
CA GLU A 54 -9.48 -3.34 3.32
C GLU A 54 -8.84 -2.07 2.74
N VAL A 55 -7.62 -1.75 3.17
CA VAL A 55 -6.87 -0.61 2.61
C VAL A 55 -6.59 -0.81 1.13
N SER A 56 -6.19 -2.01 0.70
CA SER A 56 -5.99 -2.31 -0.72
C SER A 56 -7.26 -2.07 -1.53
N HIS A 57 -8.43 -2.43 -1.00
CA HIS A 57 -9.71 -2.21 -1.67
C HIS A 57 -10.09 -0.72 -1.72
N GLN A 58 -9.94 0.01 -0.61
CA GLN A 58 -10.16 1.45 -0.50
C GLN A 58 -9.28 2.23 -1.49
N VAL A 59 -7.97 1.98 -1.43
CA VAL A 59 -6.98 2.61 -2.30
C VAL A 59 -7.27 2.28 -3.76
N SER A 60 -7.56 1.01 -4.08
CA SER A 60 -7.90 0.61 -5.44
C SER A 60 -9.14 1.34 -5.96
N ALA A 61 -10.16 1.56 -5.13
CA ALA A 61 -11.36 2.29 -5.56
C ALA A 61 -11.07 3.76 -5.88
N VAL A 62 -10.23 4.42 -5.07
CA VAL A 62 -9.81 5.81 -5.31
C VAL A 62 -8.96 5.91 -6.58
N LEU A 63 -8.04 4.96 -6.77
CA LEU A 63 -7.19 4.91 -7.98
C LEU A 63 -8.00 4.64 -9.25
N ASP A 64 -9.05 3.82 -9.18
CA ASP A 64 -9.94 3.53 -10.33
C ASP A 64 -10.76 4.76 -10.74
N VAL A 65 -11.18 5.58 -9.77
CA VAL A 65 -11.94 6.82 -10.02
C VAL A 65 -11.05 7.92 -10.60
N GLU A 66 -9.86 8.11 -10.03
CA GLU A 66 -8.98 9.21 -10.40
C GLU A 66 -8.02 8.87 -11.56
N ASP A 67 -7.81 7.57 -11.83
CA ASP A 67 -6.91 7.00 -12.84
C ASP A 67 -5.60 7.79 -13.08
N PRO A 68 -4.78 8.05 -12.04
CA PRO A 68 -3.57 8.84 -12.19
C PRO A 68 -2.44 8.11 -12.94
N ILE A 69 -2.58 6.80 -13.17
CA ILE A 69 -1.55 5.93 -13.76
C ILE A 69 -2.15 5.18 -14.96
N SER A 70 -1.91 5.67 -16.17
CA SER A 70 -2.42 5.04 -17.40
C SER A 70 -1.66 3.78 -17.86
N VAL A 71 -0.79 3.22 -17.03
CA VAL A 71 0.00 2.01 -17.33
C VAL A 71 -0.40 0.88 -16.40
N VAL A 72 -0.29 -0.36 -16.85
CA VAL A 72 -0.58 -1.52 -15.99
C VAL A 72 0.40 -1.53 -14.82
N TYR A 73 -0.14 -1.60 -13.61
CA TYR A 73 0.65 -1.71 -12.40
C TYR A 73 0.08 -2.76 -11.44
N ASN A 74 0.97 -3.27 -10.60
CA ASN A 74 0.62 -4.17 -9.52
C ASN A 74 0.54 -3.37 -8.21
N LEU A 75 -0.63 -3.33 -7.60
CA LEU A 75 -0.82 -2.72 -6.28
C LEU A 75 -0.34 -3.70 -5.21
N GLU A 76 0.53 -3.24 -4.30
CA GLU A 76 1.00 -3.98 -3.14
C GLU A 76 0.77 -3.16 -1.87
N VAL A 77 0.07 -3.72 -0.90
CA VAL A 77 -0.10 -3.11 0.43
C VAL A 77 0.65 -3.97 1.44
N SER A 78 1.45 -3.34 2.29
CA SER A 78 2.24 -4.03 3.30
C SER A 78 2.41 -3.16 4.55
N SER A 79 2.62 -3.79 5.70
CA SER A 79 3.04 -3.07 6.89
C SER A 79 4.54 -2.78 6.84
N PRO A 80 5.02 -1.69 7.48
CA PRO A 80 6.45 -1.43 7.60
C PRO A 80 7.11 -2.58 8.36
N VAL A 81 8.26 -3.03 7.88
CA VAL A 81 9.04 -4.06 8.57
C VAL A 81 9.61 -3.45 9.85
N LEU A 82 8.88 -3.57 10.97
CA LEU A 82 9.42 -3.34 12.30
C LEU A 82 10.47 -4.44 12.57
N ASN A 83 11.73 -4.12 12.26
CA ASN A 83 12.97 -4.70 12.79
C ASN A 83 12.94 -6.18 13.18
N ALA A 84 13.69 -7.02 12.46
CA ALA A 84 13.77 -8.49 12.54
C ALA A 84 14.25 -9.12 13.87
N LEU A 85 14.00 -8.51 15.04
CA LEU A 85 14.51 -8.95 16.33
C LEU A 85 13.46 -9.52 17.30
N TYR A 86 12.21 -9.69 16.87
CA TYR A 86 11.17 -10.29 17.73
C TYR A 86 10.20 -11.20 17.00
N LEU A 87 10.63 -11.97 15.99
CA LEU A 87 9.77 -12.99 15.40
C LEU A 87 9.99 -14.35 16.08
N ASN A 88 9.17 -14.63 17.08
CA ASN A 88 8.80 -16.00 17.42
C ASN A 88 8.10 -16.63 16.20
N LEU A 89 8.87 -17.33 15.37
CA LEU A 89 8.57 -18.44 14.44
C LEU A 89 7.22 -18.61 13.70
N HIS A 90 6.22 -17.74 13.80
CA HIS A 90 4.95 -17.91 13.12
C HIS A 90 4.47 -16.55 12.61
N THR A 91 4.31 -16.43 11.29
CA THR A 91 3.71 -15.29 10.56
C THR A 91 4.69 -14.22 10.05
N THR A 92 5.61 -14.61 9.16
CA THR A 92 6.11 -13.67 8.15
C THR A 92 5.12 -13.69 6.97
N SER A 93 3.93 -13.12 7.17
CA SER A 93 3.01 -12.91 6.05
C SER A 93 3.42 -11.64 5.33
N SER A 94 4.44 -11.73 4.48
CA SER A 94 4.51 -10.86 3.30
C SER A 94 3.28 -11.18 2.47
N PHE A 95 2.16 -10.52 2.76
CA PHE A 95 0.90 -10.78 2.10
C PHE A 95 0.84 -9.91 0.85
N TRP A 96 1.30 -10.47 -0.26
CA TRP A 96 1.25 -9.85 -1.57
C TRP A 96 -0.20 -9.92 -2.06
N ILE A 97 -1.04 -8.94 -1.71
CA ILE A 97 -2.34 -8.78 -2.36
C ILE A 97 -2.07 -8.14 -3.72
N THR A 98 -1.60 -8.95 -4.67
CA THR A 98 -1.34 -8.48 -6.04
C THR A 98 -2.65 -8.31 -6.76
N LYS A 99 -3.09 -7.06 -6.91
CA LYS A 99 -4.20 -6.72 -7.81
C LYS A 99 -3.59 -6.10 -9.07
N SER A 100 -3.76 -6.81 -10.19
CA SER A 100 -3.48 -6.27 -11.52
C SER A 100 -4.64 -5.34 -11.89
N ALA A 101 -4.39 -4.04 -11.88
CA ALA A 101 -5.31 -3.03 -12.39
C ALA A 101 -5.13 -2.89 -13.91
#